data_AF-A0A174TVS6-F1
#
_entry.id   AF-A0A174TVS6-F1
#
_cell.length_a   1.000
_cell.length_b   1.000
_cell.length_c   1.000
_cell.angle_alpha   90.00
_cell.angle_beta   90.00
_cell.angle_gamma   90.00
#
_symmetry.space_group_name_H-M   'P 1'
#
loop_
_entity.id
_entity.type
_entity.pdbx_description
1 polymer ?
#
loop_
_entity_poly.entity_id
_entity_poly.type
_entity_poly.pdbx_seq_one_letter_code
_entity_poly.pdbx_strand_id
1 'polypeptide(L)'
;MSREKSEKVCITFRLSEEEHEKLKQYSSACGLSTAEFMRQLCRGNAPQPQPEKEFWELLGTLYEVHVAFKKCIPYAPSADEICREIEDFILELQRNYTLPQQFDMEKLTEQGAV
;
A
#
# COMPACT_ATOMS: atom_id res chain seq x y z
N MET A 1 -17.20 -10.96 24.31
CA MET A 1 -15.95 -11.35 23.64
C MET A 1 -14.81 -10.54 24.24
N SER A 2 -14.09 -11.12 25.19
CA SER A 2 -12.97 -10.47 25.89
C SER A 2 -11.81 -10.31 24.90
N ARG A 3 -11.33 -9.07 24.71
CA ARG A 3 -10.09 -8.83 23.95
C ARG A 3 -8.95 -9.46 24.74
N GLU A 4 -8.43 -10.59 24.28
CA GLU A 4 -7.16 -11.13 24.77
C GLU A 4 -6.11 -10.03 24.66
N LYS A 5 -5.52 -9.65 25.80
CA LYS A 5 -4.39 -8.72 25.81
C LYS A 5 -3.23 -9.47 25.15
N SER A 6 -3.01 -9.23 23.86
CA SER A 6 -1.82 -9.71 23.16
C SER A 6 -0.60 -9.26 23.95
N GLU A 7 0.10 -10.18 24.60
CA GLU A 7 1.31 -9.89 25.35
C GLU A 7 2.34 -9.29 24.38
N LYS A 8 2.74 -8.04 24.64
CA LYS A 8 3.73 -7.35 23.81
C LYS A 8 5.11 -7.87 24.19
N VAL A 9 5.70 -8.69 23.33
CA VAL A 9 7.09 -9.13 23.48
C VAL A 9 8.03 -8.09 22.86
N CYS A 10 9.10 -7.76 23.56
CA CYS A 10 10.18 -6.94 23.01
C CYS A 10 11.22 -7.86 22.35
N ILE A 11 11.48 -7.65 21.06
CA ILE A 11 12.49 -8.37 20.29
C ILE A 11 13.59 -7.37 19.96
N THR A 12 14.83 -7.69 20.32
CA THR A 12 16.00 -6.86 20.01
C THR A 12 16.89 -7.60 19.02
N PHE A 13 17.24 -6.94 17.92
CA PHE A 13 18.20 -7.42 16.93
C PHE A 13 19.34 -6.39 16.81
N ARG A 14 20.51 -6.84 16.36
CA ARG A 14 21.67 -5.98 16.11
C ARG A 14 21.84 -5.83 14.61
N LEU A 15 22.03 -4.60 14.16
CA LEU A 15 22.33 -4.28 12.76
C LEU A 15 23.72 -3.64 12.69
N SER A 16 24.38 -3.79 11.55
CA SER A 16 25.46 -2.90 11.16
C SER A 16 24.94 -1.49 10.91
N GLU A 17 25.85 -0.51 10.89
CA GLU A 17 25.50 0.90 10.62
C GLU A 17 24.83 1.05 9.24
N GLU A 18 25.33 0.31 8.23
CA GLU A 18 24.79 0.36 6.87
C GLU A 18 23.37 -0.21 6.77
N GLU A 19 23.09 -1.32 7.45
CA GLU A 19 21.75 -1.92 7.49
C GLU A 19 20.75 -1.03 8.24
N HIS A 20 21.18 -0.42 9.35
CA HIS A 20 20.36 0.50 10.12
C HIS A 20 19.97 1.74 9.30
N GLU A 21 20.91 2.30 8.55
CA GLU A 21 20.64 3.47 7.72
C GLU A 21 19.70 3.16 6.56
N LYS A 22 19.89 2.01 5.89
CA LYS A 22 18.95 1.53 4.86
C LYS A 22 17.54 1.34 5.44
N LEU A 23 17.44 0.72 6.61
CA LEU A 23 16.15 0.49 7.27
C LEU A 23 15.43 1.81 7.58
N LYS A 24 16.16 2.81 8.09
CA LYS A 24 15.60 4.16 8.29
C LYS A 24 15.12 4.76 6.98
N GLN A 25 15.96 4.72 5.94
CA GLN A 25 15.62 5.27 4.63
C GLN A 25 14.34 4.65 4.06
N TYR A 26 14.22 3.32 4.08
CA TYR A 26 13.01 2.63 3.62
C TYR A 26 11.78 2.96 4.48
N SER A 27 11.93 2.96 5.81
CA SER A 27 10.81 3.30 6.70
C SER A 27 10.32 4.74 6.46
N SER A 28 11.24 5.68 6.27
CA SER A 28 10.94 7.08 5.96
C SER A 28 10.27 7.23 4.59
N ALA A 29 10.76 6.52 3.57
CA ALA A 29 10.16 6.54 2.24
C ALA A 29 8.71 6.03 2.24
N CYS A 30 8.40 5.05 3.10
CA CYS A 30 7.04 4.55 3.30
C CYS A 30 6.19 5.44 4.24
N GLY A 31 6.78 6.48 4.85
CA GLY A 31 6.14 7.34 5.85
C GLY A 31 5.77 6.63 7.15
N LEU A 32 6.50 5.57 7.50
CA LEU A 32 6.28 4.78 8.70
C LEU A 32 7.43 4.97 9.70
N SER A 33 7.15 4.77 10.98
CA SER A 33 8.23 4.57 11.95
C SER A 33 8.96 3.26 11.64
N THR A 34 10.25 3.17 11.97
CA THR A 34 11.04 1.94 11.80
C THR A 34 10.40 0.74 12.49
N ALA A 35 9.79 0.94 13.66
CA ALA A 35 9.09 -0.12 14.38
C ALA A 35 7.82 -0.60 13.66
N GLU A 36 7.04 0.30 13.07
CA GLU A 36 5.84 -0.09 12.31
C GLU A 36 6.21 -0.73 10.98
N PHE A 37 7.23 -0.23 10.29
CA PHE A 37 7.78 -0.84 9.09
C PHE A 37 8.16 -2.30 9.33
N MET A 38 8.89 -2.58 10.43
CA MET A 38 9.22 -3.96 10.81
C MET A 38 7.98 -4.79 11.17
N ARG A 39 6.98 -4.23 11.86
CA ARG A 39 5.73 -4.95 12.17
C ARG A 39 4.97 -5.35 10.90
N GLN A 40 4.95 -4.48 9.88
CA GLN A 40 4.33 -4.80 8.60
C GLN A 40 5.06 -5.97 7.92
N LEU A 41 6.39 -5.92 7.87
CA LEU A 41 7.19 -7.02 7.31
C LEU A 41 6.94 -8.34 8.05
N CYS A 42 6.91 -8.33 9.39
CA CYS A 42 6.58 -9.53 10.18
C CYS A 42 5.15 -10.05 9.95
N ARG A 43 4.23 -9.22 9.43
CA ARG A 43 2.88 -9.62 9.02
C ARG A 43 2.82 -10.12 7.57
N GLY A 44 3.94 -10.16 6.84
CA GLY A 44 3.98 -10.49 5.41
C GLY A 44 3.53 -9.34 4.50
N ASN A 45 3.48 -8.11 5.02
CA ASN A 45 3.15 -6.92 4.23
C ASN A 45 4.42 -6.11 3.98
N ALA A 46 4.79 -5.91 2.72
CA ALA A 46 5.86 -5.00 2.31
C ALA A 46 5.27 -3.61 2.06
N PRO A 47 5.48 -2.62 2.96
CA PRO A 47 5.01 -1.27 2.72
C PRO A 47 5.68 -0.71 1.46
N GLN A 48 4.91 0.02 0.66
CA GLN A 48 5.44 0.71 -0.50
C GLN A 48 5.86 2.14 -0.13
N PRO A 49 6.86 2.71 -0.82
CA PRO A 49 7.15 4.14 -0.73
C PRO A 49 5.89 4.97 -1.02
N GLN A 50 5.77 6.13 -0.38
CA GLN A 50 4.68 7.05 -0.67
C GLN A 50 4.76 7.48 -2.14
N PRO A 51 3.64 7.44 -2.89
CA PRO A 51 3.61 7.97 -4.24
C PRO A 51 3.98 9.45 -4.28
N GLU A 52 4.61 9.84 -5.38
CA GLU A 52 4.96 11.23 -5.63
C GLU A 52 3.71 12.11 -5.78
N LYS A 53 3.88 13.42 -5.63
CA LYS A 53 2.80 14.41 -5.78
C LYS A 53 2.07 14.28 -7.11
N GLU A 54 2.80 14.02 -8.19
CA GLU A 54 2.27 13.87 -9.55
C GLU A 54 1.25 12.74 -9.66
N PHE A 55 1.44 11.64 -8.91
CA PHE A 55 0.47 10.54 -8.87
C PHE A 55 -0.88 10.99 -8.30
N TRP A 56 -0.86 11.77 -7.23
CA TRP A 56 -2.08 12.28 -6.59
C TRP A 56 -2.80 13.31 -7.46
N GLU A 57 -2.05 14.14 -8.18
CA GLU A 57 -2.61 15.09 -9.16
C GLU A 57 -3.30 14.34 -10.31
N LEU A 58 -2.65 13.31 -10.87
CA LEU A 58 -3.23 12.45 -11.90
C LEU A 58 -4.51 11.76 -11.42
N LEU A 59 -4.50 11.22 -10.20
CA LEU A 59 -5.66 10.57 -9.60
C LEU A 59 -6.82 11.56 -9.41
N GLY A 60 -6.52 12.80 -9.01
CA GLY A 60 -7.51 13.89 -8.95
C GLY A 60 -8.16 14.15 -10.31
N THR A 61 -7.37 14.26 -11.37
CA THR A 61 -7.90 14.43 -12.73
C THR A 61 -8.79 13.27 -13.17
N LEU A 62 -8.44 12.02 -12.83
CA LEU A 62 -9.30 10.86 -13.12
C LEU A 62 -10.65 10.95 -12.42
N TYR A 63 -10.69 11.41 -11.16
CA TYR A 63 -11.96 11.65 -10.47
C TYR A 63 -12.79 12.77 -11.13
N GLU A 64 -12.16 13.83 -11.65
CA GLU A 64 -12.87 14.88 -12.39
C GLU A 64 -13.49 14.34 -13.69
N VAL A 65 -12.76 13.51 -14.43
CA VAL A 65 -13.27 12.82 -15.62
C VAL A 65 -14.48 11.96 -15.25
N HIS A 66 -14.37 11.16 -14.18
CA HIS A 66 -15.48 10.35 -13.68
C HIS A 66 -16.72 11.18 -13.34
N VAL A 67 -16.55 12.31 -12.64
CA VAL A 67 -17.64 13.24 -12.33
C VAL A 67 -18.28 13.82 -13.60
N ALA A 68 -17.49 14.11 -14.64
CA ALA A 68 -18.01 14.57 -15.92
C ALA A 68 -18.85 13.49 -16.62
N PHE A 69 -18.37 12.23 -16.66
CA PHE A 69 -19.12 11.10 -17.23
C PHE A 69 -20.43 10.81 -16.49
N LYS A 70 -20.45 10.96 -15.16
CA LYS A 70 -21.70 10.83 -14.38
C LYS A 70 -22.79 11.80 -14.84
N LYS A 71 -22.42 13.01 -15.28
CA LYS A 71 -23.38 14.00 -15.83
C LYS A 71 -23.94 13.61 -17.20
N CYS A 72 -23.30 12.67 -17.91
CA CYS A 72 -23.77 12.19 -19.21
C CYS A 72 -24.88 11.14 -19.08
N ILE A 73 -25.03 10.47 -17.93
CA ILE A 73 -25.99 9.37 -17.72
C ILE A 73 -27.43 9.71 -18.16
N PRO A 74 -27.99 10.90 -17.87
CA PRO A 74 -29.36 11.24 -18.32
C PRO A 74 -29.53 11.31 -19.84
N TYR A 75 -28.44 11.56 -20.57
CA TYR A 75 -28.44 11.72 -22.03
C TYR A 75 -28.00 10.44 -22.75
N ALA A 76 -27.11 9.68 -22.13
CA ALA A 76 -26.56 8.43 -22.62
C ALA A 76 -26.41 7.46 -21.44
N PRO A 77 -27.41 6.60 -21.17
CA PRO A 77 -27.37 5.66 -20.04
C PRO A 77 -26.16 4.71 -20.06
N SER A 78 -25.58 4.43 -21.24
CA SER A 78 -24.31 3.68 -21.36
C SER A 78 -23.13 4.34 -20.66
N ALA A 79 -23.20 5.63 -20.35
CA ALA A 79 -22.19 6.31 -19.54
C ALA A 79 -22.09 5.75 -18.11
N ASP A 80 -23.11 5.07 -17.60
CA ASP A 80 -23.04 4.40 -16.28
C ASP A 80 -21.98 3.29 -16.26
N GLU A 81 -21.89 2.49 -17.33
CA GLU A 81 -20.89 1.44 -17.48
C GLU A 81 -19.48 2.03 -17.53
N ILE A 82 -19.30 3.10 -18.32
CA ILE A 82 -18.02 3.82 -18.40
C ILE A 82 -17.62 4.40 -17.04
N CYS A 83 -18.57 4.91 -16.25
CA CYS A 83 -18.27 5.39 -14.90
C CYS A 83 -17.72 4.27 -14.01
N ARG A 84 -18.28 3.06 -14.08
CA ARG A 84 -17.80 1.91 -13.31
C ARG A 84 -16.39 1.49 -13.74
N GLU A 85 -16.13 1.46 -15.04
CA GLU A 85 -14.77 1.16 -15.55
C GLU A 85 -13.74 2.17 -15.05
N ILE A 86 -14.09 3.46 -14.99
CA ILE A 86 -13.21 4.49 -14.43
C ILE A 86 -13.02 4.28 -12.92
N GLU A 87 -14.09 3.98 -12.17
CA GLU A 87 -14.00 3.68 -10.73
C GLU A 87 -13.09 2.46 -10.47
N ASP A 88 -13.25 1.38 -11.24
CA ASP A 88 -12.42 0.18 -11.14
C ASP A 88 -10.95 0.48 -11.45
N PHE A 89 -10.68 1.27 -12.49
CA PHE A 89 -9.32 1.69 -12.84
C PHE A 89 -8.66 2.55 -11.75
N ILE A 90 -9.40 3.48 -11.15
CA ILE A 90 -8.93 4.29 -10.02
C ILE A 90 -8.58 3.40 -8.83
N LEU A 91 -9.44 2.42 -8.51
CA LEU A 91 -9.19 1.47 -7.42
C LEU A 91 -7.97 0.60 -7.69
N GLU A 92 -7.78 0.15 -8.94
CA GLU A 92 -6.59 -0.59 -9.36
C GLU A 92 -5.31 0.24 -9.15
N LEU A 93 -5.30 1.49 -9.60
CA LEU A 93 -4.17 2.40 -9.39
C LEU A 93 -3.88 2.61 -7.90
N GLN A 94 -4.89 2.88 -7.09
CA GLN A 94 -4.70 3.03 -5.65
C GLN A 94 -4.13 1.74 -5.03
N ARG A 95 -4.65 0.57 -5.40
CA ARG A 95 -4.16 -0.71 -4.90
C ARG A 95 -2.68 -0.94 -5.26
N ASN A 96 -2.29 -0.64 -6.48
CA ASN A 96 -0.95 -0.92 -6.97
C ASN A 96 0.10 0.02 -6.38
N TYR A 97 -0.25 1.29 -6.12
CA TYR A 97 0.73 2.30 -5.72
C TYR A 97 0.65 2.73 -4.26
N THR A 98 -0.46 2.48 -3.54
CA THR A 98 -0.62 2.94 -2.15
C THR A 98 -0.69 1.81 -1.13
N LEU A 99 -1.10 0.61 -1.53
CA LEU A 99 -1.25 -0.50 -0.58
C LEU A 99 0.05 -1.30 -0.44
N PRO A 100 0.35 -1.81 0.77
CA PRO A 100 1.44 -2.74 0.97
C PRO A 100 1.31 -3.97 0.06
N GLN A 101 2.41 -4.41 -0.56
CA GLN A 101 2.43 -5.65 -1.30
C GLN A 101 2.52 -6.82 -0.33
N GLN A 102 1.59 -7.77 -0.43
CA GLN A 102 1.72 -9.02 0.30
C GLN A 102 2.83 -9.86 -0.32
N PHE A 103 3.72 -10.38 0.52
CA PHE A 103 4.71 -11.36 0.11
C PHE A 103 4.57 -12.61 0.97
N ASP A 104 4.81 -13.75 0.33
CA ASP A 104 4.62 -15.05 0.94
C ASP A 104 5.85 -15.40 1.79
N MET A 105 5.69 -15.36 3.11
CA MET A 105 6.76 -15.70 4.06
C MET A 105 7.20 -17.16 3.92
N GLU A 106 6.32 -18.07 3.52
CA GLU A 106 6.61 -19.50 3.41
C GLU A 106 7.62 -19.76 2.26
N LYS A 107 7.46 -19.04 1.14
CA LYS A 107 8.39 -19.12 0.00
C LYS A 107 9.81 -18.66 0.32
N LEU A 108 9.98 -17.74 1.28
CA LEU A 108 11.29 -17.24 1.70
C LEU A 108 12.00 -18.23 2.64
N THR A 109 11.25 -18.95 3.47
CA THR A 109 11.81 -19.96 4.37
C THR A 109 12.36 -21.19 3.67
N GLU A 110 11.84 -21.55 2.49
CA GLU A 110 12.34 -22.66 1.68
C GLU A 110 13.69 -22.35 1.00
N GLN A 111 14.01 -21.08 0.79
CA GLN A 111 15.26 -20.65 0.15
C GLN A 111 16.42 -20.46 1.12
N GLY A 112 16.16 -20.42 2.44
CA GLY A 112 17.15 -20.20 3.49
C GLY A 112 17.75 -21.47 4.11
N ALA A 113 17.37 -22.66 3.65
CA ALA A 113 17.94 -23.93 4.12
C ALA A 113 19.19 -24.29 3.32
N VAL A 114 20.34 -23.71 3.69
CA VAL A 114 21.68 -24.17 3.29
C VAL A 114 22.51 -24.43 4.55
#